data_AF-A0A0N8H807-F1
#
_entry.id   AF-A0A0N8H807-F1
#
_cell.length_a   1.000
_cell.length_b   1.000
_cell.length_c   1.000
_cell.angle_alpha   90.00
_cell.angle_beta   90.00
_cell.angle_gamma   90.00
#
_symmetry.space_group_name_H-M   'P 1'
#
loop_
_entity.id
_entity.type
_entity.pdbx_description
1 polymer ?
#
loop_
_entity_poly.entity_id
_entity_poly.type
_entity_poly.pdbx_seq_one_letter_code
_entity_poly.pdbx_strand_id
1 'polypeptide(L)'
;MSLYTLRALSAAGGTLYDDAFHAIWQPWREQLAQNLTTWCEDDVTQRSDCHAWSCAPLHEFMAEVAGVRPAAPGWAVVAFKPRTALFAEFDRRVPLGGRLAPGVARVSWRRRAGKTEVSICLEMDGGVDEAVAIQVTFPDGHVEQHVGPLLALSF
;
A
#
# COMPACT_ATOMS: atom_id res chain seq x y z
N MET A 1 2.23 -15.17 12.58
CA MET A 1 2.50 -15.39 11.14
C MET A 1 1.30 -14.97 10.28
N SER A 2 1.25 -13.71 9.82
CA SER A 2 0.02 -13.14 9.23
C SER A 2 0.15 -12.74 7.74
N LEU A 3 1.36 -12.71 7.18
CA LEU A 3 1.60 -12.19 5.82
C LEU A 3 0.76 -12.90 4.75
N TYR A 4 0.81 -14.23 4.69
CA TYR A 4 0.10 -14.99 3.66
C TYR A 4 -1.42 -14.92 3.81
N THR A 5 -1.93 -14.84 5.04
CA THR A 5 -3.36 -14.59 5.28
C THR A 5 -3.79 -13.25 4.69
N LEU A 6 -2.99 -12.20 4.87
CA LEU A 6 -3.25 -10.87 4.32
C LEU A 6 -3.17 -10.87 2.79
N ARG A 7 -2.21 -11.61 2.20
CA ARG A 7 -2.13 -11.82 0.74
C ARG A 7 -3.38 -12.53 0.21
N ALA A 8 -3.87 -13.55 0.92
CA ALA A 8 -5.08 -14.27 0.54
C ALA A 8 -6.34 -13.38 0.63
N LEU A 9 -6.48 -12.59 1.68
CA LEU A 9 -7.57 -11.61 1.82
C LEU A 9 -7.58 -10.59 0.67
N SER A 10 -6.40 -10.09 0.29
CA SER A 10 -6.26 -9.17 -0.84
C SER A 10 -6.64 -9.82 -2.17
N ALA A 11 -6.20 -11.07 -2.39
CA ALA A 11 -6.45 -11.82 -3.61
C ALA A 11 -7.93 -12.25 -3.77
N ALA A 12 -8.65 -12.44 -2.67
CA ALA A 12 -10.08 -12.79 -2.69
C ALA A 12 -10.95 -11.70 -3.37
N GLY A 13 -10.47 -10.45 -3.40
CA GLY A 13 -11.19 -9.34 -4.03
C GLY A 13 -12.44 -8.90 -3.26
N GLY A 14 -13.31 -8.14 -3.93
CA GLY A 14 -14.50 -7.56 -3.32
C GLY A 14 -14.17 -6.63 -2.14
N THR A 15 -15.03 -6.63 -1.13
CA THR A 15 -14.90 -5.80 0.08
C THR A 15 -14.19 -6.51 1.24
N LEU A 16 -13.91 -7.81 1.13
CA LEU A 16 -13.49 -8.65 2.25
C LEU A 16 -12.25 -8.12 2.99
N TYR A 17 -11.24 -7.66 2.24
CA TYR A 17 -10.05 -7.06 2.83
C TYR A 17 -10.40 -5.79 3.61
N ASP A 18 -11.25 -4.93 3.05
CA ASP A 18 -11.61 -3.64 3.65
C ASP A 18 -12.47 -3.85 4.91
N ASP A 19 -13.41 -4.79 4.85
CA ASP A 19 -14.26 -5.17 5.98
C ASP A 19 -13.44 -5.73 7.15
N ALA A 20 -12.39 -6.51 6.86
CA ALA A 20 -11.51 -7.10 7.87
C ALA A 20 -10.39 -6.15 8.34
N PHE A 21 -10.12 -5.06 7.62
CA PHE A 21 -8.90 -4.25 7.77
C PHE A 21 -8.67 -3.73 9.19
N HIS A 22 -9.71 -3.34 9.91
CA HIS A 22 -9.51 -2.81 11.26
C HIS A 22 -9.24 -3.92 12.29
N ALA A 23 -9.81 -5.11 12.09
CA ALA A 23 -9.67 -6.25 12.99
C ALA A 23 -8.32 -6.95 12.85
N ILE A 24 -7.76 -7.02 11.63
CA ILE A 24 -6.46 -7.68 11.39
C ILE A 24 -5.32 -7.09 12.23
N TRP A 25 -5.41 -5.83 12.66
CA TRP A 25 -4.35 -5.16 13.42
C TRP A 25 -4.30 -5.50 14.91
N GLN A 26 -5.26 -6.27 15.41
CA GLN A 26 -5.37 -6.58 16.83
C GLN A 26 -4.07 -7.14 17.44
N PRO A 27 -3.38 -8.13 16.84
CA PRO A 27 -2.15 -8.68 17.42
C PRO A 27 -1.04 -7.63 17.58
N TRP A 28 -0.90 -6.69 16.63
CA TRP A 28 0.09 -5.61 16.72
C TRP A 28 -0.30 -4.54 17.74
N ARG A 29 -1.59 -4.27 17.93
CA ARG A 29 -2.06 -3.36 19.00
C ARG A 29 -1.77 -3.94 20.38
N GLU A 30 -1.89 -5.26 20.55
CA GLU A 30 -1.53 -5.96 21.79
C GLU A 30 -0.03 -5.90 22.07
N GLN A 31 0.82 -6.02 21.04
CA GLN A 31 2.26 -5.81 21.16
C GLN A 31 2.60 -4.38 21.62
N LEU A 32 1.94 -3.37 21.05
CA LEU A 32 2.10 -1.97 21.47
C LEU A 32 1.67 -1.77 22.93
N ALA A 33 0.59 -2.40 23.37
CA ALA A 33 0.12 -2.34 24.76
C ALA A 33 1.12 -2.96 25.75
N GLN A 34 2.00 -3.84 25.28
CA GLN A 34 3.11 -4.42 26.04
C GLN A 34 4.40 -3.58 25.97
N ASN A 35 4.35 -2.38 25.38
CA ASN A 35 5.49 -1.48 25.17
C ASN A 35 6.57 -2.04 24.23
N LEU A 36 6.23 -3.01 23.37
CA LEU A 36 7.16 -3.46 22.35
C LEU A 36 7.42 -2.34 21.33
N THR A 37 8.70 -2.15 21.00
CA THR A 37 9.17 -1.18 19.99
C THR A 37 9.66 -1.85 18.70
N THR A 38 9.62 -3.18 18.68
CA THR A 38 9.95 -4.06 17.55
C THR A 38 8.82 -5.06 17.33
N TRP A 39 8.95 -5.91 16.30
CA TRP A 39 7.92 -6.89 15.94
C TRP A 39 8.14 -8.20 16.69
N CYS A 40 7.17 -8.63 17.50
CA CYS A 40 7.24 -9.94 18.15
C CYS A 40 7.16 -11.07 17.12
N GLU A 41 7.88 -12.16 17.37
CA GLU A 41 7.99 -13.32 16.49
C GLU A 41 6.62 -13.91 16.13
N ASP A 42 5.77 -14.13 17.12
CA ASP A 42 4.42 -14.63 16.97
C ASP A 42 3.59 -14.22 18.19
N ASP A 43 2.28 -14.42 18.11
CA ASP A 43 1.30 -14.13 19.16
C ASP A 43 1.01 -15.34 20.07
N VAL A 44 1.74 -16.46 19.91
CA VAL A 44 1.46 -17.74 20.58
C VAL A 44 2.54 -18.09 21.62
N THR A 45 3.79 -18.16 21.18
CA THR A 45 4.96 -18.51 21.96
C THR A 45 5.75 -17.28 22.43
N GLN A 46 5.73 -16.19 21.66
CA GLN A 46 6.42 -14.93 21.97
C GLN A 46 7.90 -15.13 22.37
N ARG A 47 8.62 -16.04 21.70
CA ARG A 47 10.02 -16.36 22.04
C ARG A 47 11.00 -15.23 21.75
N SER A 48 10.68 -14.32 20.83
CA SER A 48 11.51 -13.18 20.47
C SER A 48 10.67 -11.93 20.25
N ASP A 49 11.07 -10.83 20.88
CA ASP A 49 10.42 -9.53 20.73
C ASP A 49 10.84 -8.77 19.47
N CYS A 50 11.79 -9.30 18.68
CA CYS A 50 12.33 -8.63 17.49
C CYS A 50 12.56 -9.63 16.34
N HIS A 51 11.57 -9.74 15.47
CA HIS A 51 11.58 -10.66 14.34
C HIS A 51 10.99 -10.01 13.09
N ALA A 52 11.84 -9.77 12.08
CA ALA A 52 11.45 -9.03 10.88
C ALA A 52 10.31 -9.68 10.09
N TRP A 53 10.09 -11.00 10.20
CA TRP A 53 8.97 -11.67 9.50
C TRP A 53 7.57 -11.22 9.96
N SER A 54 7.49 -10.51 11.09
CA SER A 54 6.26 -9.97 11.68
C SER A 54 6.01 -8.51 11.31
N CYS A 55 6.88 -7.94 10.46
CA CYS A 55 6.75 -6.57 9.96
C CYS A 55 5.71 -6.41 8.85
N ALA A 56 4.78 -7.37 8.70
CA ALA A 56 3.71 -7.35 7.70
C ALA A 56 2.99 -5.99 7.59
N PRO A 57 2.71 -5.24 8.68
CA PRO A 57 2.07 -3.93 8.56
C PRO A 57 2.80 -2.98 7.59
N LEU A 58 4.14 -3.00 7.55
CA LEU A 58 4.91 -2.16 6.63
C LEU A 58 4.52 -2.44 5.18
N HIS A 59 4.49 -3.71 4.80
CA HIS A 59 4.08 -4.13 3.47
C HIS A 59 2.62 -3.76 3.18
N GLU A 60 1.70 -4.02 4.12
CA GLU A 60 0.27 -3.76 3.90
C GLU A 60 -0.03 -2.27 3.70
N PHE A 61 0.58 -1.38 4.49
CA PHE A 61 0.36 0.06 4.32
C PHE A 61 0.88 0.59 2.99
N MET A 62 2.02 0.06 2.50
CA MET A 62 2.60 0.48 1.22
C MET A 62 1.87 -0.15 0.02
N ALA A 63 1.64 -1.46 0.06
CA ALA A 63 1.15 -2.23 -1.07
C ALA A 63 -0.38 -2.26 -1.17
N GLU A 64 -1.10 -2.34 -0.04
CA GLU A 64 -2.57 -2.44 -0.03
C GLU A 64 -3.25 -1.10 0.23
N VAL A 65 -2.80 -0.35 1.25
CA VAL A 65 -3.46 0.91 1.62
C VAL A 65 -3.12 1.99 0.62
N ALA A 66 -1.83 2.32 0.47
CA ALA A 66 -1.38 3.26 -0.56
C ALA A 66 -1.55 2.68 -1.97
N GLY A 67 -1.57 1.34 -2.09
CA GLY A 67 -1.91 0.67 -3.34
C GLY A 67 -0.78 0.60 -4.37
N VAL A 68 0.48 0.76 -3.96
CA VAL A 68 1.63 0.84 -4.87
C VAL A 68 2.37 -0.49 -4.93
N ARG A 69 2.46 -1.11 -6.11
CA ARG A 69 3.17 -2.39 -6.33
C ARG A 69 3.86 -2.41 -7.70
N PRO A 70 4.87 -3.27 -7.92
CA PRO A 70 5.28 -3.61 -9.28
C PRO A 70 4.17 -4.40 -9.98
N ALA A 71 3.66 -3.91 -11.11
CA ALA A 71 2.78 -4.65 -12.01
C ALA A 71 3.57 -5.52 -13.01
N ALA A 72 4.84 -5.20 -13.22
CA ALA A 72 5.74 -5.93 -14.11
C ALA A 72 7.16 -6.04 -13.52
N PRO A 73 7.96 -7.04 -13.93
CA PRO A 73 9.32 -7.22 -13.44
C PRO A 73 10.16 -5.95 -13.52
N GLY A 74 11.00 -5.72 -12.51
CA GLY A 74 11.89 -4.56 -12.45
C GLY A 74 11.19 -3.21 -12.33
N TRP A 75 9.90 -3.18 -11.95
CA TRP A 75 9.07 -1.96 -11.93
C TRP A 75 8.93 -1.30 -13.31
N ALA A 76 8.84 -2.13 -14.37
CA ALA A 76 8.51 -1.65 -15.72
C ALA A 76 7.16 -0.92 -15.74
N VAL A 77 6.19 -1.42 -14.96
CA VAL A 77 4.86 -0.83 -14.75
C VAL A 77 4.59 -0.74 -13.24
N VAL A 78 4.07 0.39 -12.79
CA VAL A 78 3.60 0.61 -11.41
C VAL A 78 2.11 0.29 -11.34
N ALA A 79 1.71 -0.69 -10.54
CA ALA A 79 0.31 -0.86 -10.18
C ALA A 79 -0.08 0.19 -9.14
N PHE A 80 -1.21 0.84 -9.36
CA PHE A 80 -1.82 1.80 -8.45
C PHE A 80 -3.28 1.44 -8.16
N LYS A 81 -3.54 0.90 -6.97
CA LYS A 81 -4.88 0.52 -6.49
C LYS A 81 -5.07 0.99 -5.04
N PRO A 82 -5.30 2.29 -4.81
CA PRO A 82 -5.43 2.83 -3.47
C PRO A 82 -6.76 2.41 -2.84
N ARG A 83 -6.72 1.95 -1.58
CA ARG A 83 -7.93 1.59 -0.81
C ARG A 83 -8.47 2.81 -0.08
N THR A 84 -9.01 3.77 -0.85
CA THR A 84 -9.46 5.08 -0.34
C THR A 84 -10.65 4.99 0.62
N ALA A 85 -11.33 3.84 0.69
CA ALA A 85 -12.41 3.57 1.64
C ALA A 85 -11.93 3.57 3.11
N LEU A 86 -10.70 3.09 3.35
CA LEU A 86 -10.15 2.82 4.68
C LEU A 86 -9.85 4.07 5.50
N PHE A 87 -9.54 5.18 4.84
CA PHE A 87 -9.18 6.45 5.49
C PHE A 87 -9.79 7.63 4.72
N ALA A 88 -10.36 8.59 5.46
CA ALA A 88 -10.93 9.80 4.86
C ALA A 88 -9.88 10.68 4.16
N GLU A 89 -8.66 10.69 4.71
CA GLU A 89 -7.50 11.41 4.17
C GLU A 89 -6.24 10.56 4.29
N PHE A 90 -5.34 10.71 3.34
CA PHE A 90 -4.04 10.04 3.32
C PHE A 90 -3.03 10.87 2.55
N ASP A 91 -1.79 10.88 3.02
CA ASP A 91 -0.65 11.52 2.36
C ASP A 91 0.63 10.83 2.83
N ARG A 92 1.17 9.92 2.02
CA ARG A 92 2.36 9.13 2.39
C ARG A 92 3.30 8.92 1.21
N ARG A 93 4.54 8.61 1.58
CA ARG A 93 5.65 8.30 0.67
C ARG A 93 5.92 6.80 0.69
N VAL A 94 5.93 6.17 -0.48
CA VAL A 94 6.21 4.74 -0.66
C VAL A 94 7.49 4.59 -1.48
N PRO A 95 8.52 3.86 -0.99
CA PRO A 95 9.73 3.62 -1.76
C PRO A 95 9.44 2.78 -3.01
N LEU A 96 10.08 3.15 -4.11
CA LEU A 96 10.04 2.43 -5.38
C LEU A 96 11.29 1.56 -5.53
N GLY A 97 11.16 0.49 -6.32
CA GLY A 97 12.24 -0.46 -6.58
C GLY A 97 12.63 -0.54 -8.06
N GLY A 98 13.54 -1.49 -8.36
CA GLY A 98 13.92 -1.80 -9.73
C GLY A 98 14.50 -0.60 -10.47
N ARG A 99 14.02 -0.35 -11.69
CA ARG A 99 14.47 0.77 -12.53
C ARG A 99 14.08 2.15 -11.97
N LEU A 100 13.14 2.19 -11.04
CA LEU A 100 12.66 3.42 -10.40
C LEU A 100 13.41 3.70 -9.08
N ALA A 101 14.41 2.89 -8.73
CA ALA A 101 15.20 3.09 -7.52
C ALA A 101 16.48 3.92 -7.80
N PRO A 102 16.91 4.80 -6.86
CA PRO A 102 16.15 5.22 -5.69
C PRO A 102 15.04 6.20 -6.10
N GLY A 103 13.80 5.91 -5.67
CA GLY A 103 12.65 6.73 -5.99
C GLY A 103 11.51 6.51 -5.01
N VAL A 104 10.53 7.41 -5.06
CA VAL A 104 9.41 7.48 -4.12
C VAL A 104 8.13 7.81 -4.86
N ALA A 105 7.07 7.04 -4.60
CA ALA A 105 5.71 7.44 -4.92
C ALA A 105 5.13 8.25 -3.75
N ARG A 106 4.74 9.50 -4.00
CA ARG A 106 3.85 10.25 -3.12
C ARG A 106 2.42 9.91 -3.47
N VAL A 107 1.69 9.30 -2.54
CA VAL A 107 0.28 8.98 -2.70
C VAL A 107 -0.52 9.84 -1.75
N SER A 108 -1.53 10.52 -2.28
CA SER A 108 -2.45 11.29 -1.47
C SER A 108 -3.89 11.09 -1.92
N TRP A 109 -4.81 11.15 -0.96
CA TRP A 109 -6.22 11.31 -1.27
C TRP A 109 -6.96 12.05 -0.16
N ARG A 110 -8.09 12.65 -0.55
CA ARG A 110 -9.01 13.30 0.37
C ARG A 110 -10.44 13.11 -0.11
N ARG A 111 -11.34 12.73 0.81
CA ARG A 111 -12.77 12.64 0.53
C ARG A 111 -13.46 13.96 0.86
N ARG A 112 -14.13 14.57 -0.12
CA ARG A 112 -14.91 15.82 0.03
C ARG A 112 -16.26 15.71 -0.65
N ALA A 113 -17.34 15.95 0.08
CA ALA A 113 -18.69 16.07 -0.46
C ALA A 113 -19.11 14.92 -1.42
N GLY A 114 -18.77 13.67 -1.07
CA GLY A 114 -19.11 12.49 -1.88
C GLY A 114 -18.15 12.19 -3.03
N LYS A 115 -17.13 13.03 -3.26
CA LYS A 115 -16.04 12.78 -4.20
C LYS A 115 -14.75 12.44 -3.46
N THR A 116 -13.91 11.63 -4.09
CA THR A 116 -12.57 11.29 -3.65
C THR A 116 -11.58 11.82 -4.68
N GLU A 117 -10.74 12.76 -4.25
CA GLU A 117 -9.61 13.24 -5.05
C GLU A 117 -8.40 12.39 -4.69
N VAL A 118 -7.73 11.82 -5.68
CA VAL A 118 -6.62 10.89 -5.50
C VAL A 118 -5.46 11.30 -6.41
N SER A 119 -4.23 11.24 -5.91
CA SER A 119 -3.05 11.43 -6.74
C SER A 119 -1.91 10.49 -6.38
N ILE A 120 -1.10 10.19 -7.39
CA ILE A 120 0.21 9.57 -7.27
C ILE A 120 1.24 10.39 -8.06
N CYS A 121 2.36 10.71 -7.42
CA CYS A 121 3.50 11.39 -8.04
C CYS A 121 4.77 10.57 -7.80
N LEU A 122 5.44 10.18 -8.89
CA LEU A 122 6.68 9.42 -8.86
C LEU A 122 7.89 10.37 -8.90
N GLU A 123 8.71 10.34 -7.86
CA GLU A 123 9.90 11.15 -7.68
C GLU A 123 11.15 10.25 -7.74
N MET A 124 12.09 10.50 -8.66
CA MET A 124 13.32 9.71 -8.80
C MET A 124 14.57 10.60 -8.76
N ASP A 125 15.64 10.11 -8.13
CA ASP A 125 16.93 10.81 -8.11
C ASP A 125 17.60 10.68 -9.48
N GLY A 126 17.57 11.76 -10.27
CA GLY A 126 18.09 11.77 -11.65
C GLY A 126 17.13 12.40 -12.67
N GLY A 127 15.92 12.75 -12.24
CA GLY A 127 14.91 13.40 -13.06
C GLY A 127 13.65 12.55 -13.23
N VAL A 128 12.69 13.11 -13.94
CA VAL A 128 11.40 12.49 -14.20
C VAL A 128 11.52 11.54 -15.40
N ASP A 129 11.20 10.26 -15.21
CA ASP A 129 11.00 9.32 -16.32
C ASP A 129 9.58 9.49 -16.87
N GLU A 130 9.44 10.32 -17.89
CA GLU A 130 8.16 10.57 -18.58
C GLU A 130 7.59 9.31 -19.27
N ALA A 131 8.39 8.25 -19.42
CA ALA A 131 7.95 6.98 -20.01
C ALA A 131 7.48 5.95 -18.96
N VAL A 132 7.40 6.32 -17.68
CA VAL A 132 6.86 5.44 -16.65
C VAL A 132 5.39 5.15 -16.88
N ALA A 133 5.01 3.87 -16.80
CA ALA A 133 3.63 3.43 -16.95
C ALA A 133 3.02 3.16 -15.56
N ILE A 134 1.88 3.78 -15.29
CA ILE A 134 1.06 3.57 -14.09
C ILE A 134 -0.22 2.85 -14.53
N GLN A 135 -0.41 1.63 -14.06
CA GLN A 135 -1.62 0.85 -14.23
C GLN A 135 -2.54 1.09 -13.03
N VAL A 136 -3.64 1.80 -13.26
CA VAL A 136 -4.61 2.19 -12.24
C VAL A 136 -5.74 1.17 -12.20
N THR A 137 -6.16 0.74 -11.01
CA THR A 137 -7.41 -0.01 -10.84
C THR A 137 -8.42 0.83 -10.08
N PHE A 138 -9.58 1.06 -10.69
CA PHE A 138 -10.66 1.88 -10.14
C PHE A 138 -11.60 1.06 -9.24
N PRO A 139 -12.46 1.73 -8.44
CA PRO A 139 -13.35 1.05 -7.50
C PRO A 139 -14.34 0.06 -8.11
N ASP A 140 -14.77 0.28 -9.35
CA ASP A 140 -15.63 -0.63 -10.12
C ASP A 140 -14.85 -1.80 -10.77
N GLY A 141 -13.54 -1.85 -10.60
CA GLY A 141 -12.64 -2.86 -11.12
C GLY A 141 -12.09 -2.59 -12.52
N HIS A 142 -12.47 -1.49 -13.19
CA HIS A 142 -11.86 -1.16 -14.47
C HIS A 142 -10.39 -0.77 -14.30
N VAL A 143 -9.59 -1.03 -15.33
CA VAL A 143 -8.15 -0.81 -15.32
C VAL A 143 -7.79 0.12 -16.46
N GLU A 144 -7.03 1.17 -16.16
CA GLU A 144 -6.47 2.09 -17.15
C GLU A 144 -4.96 2.16 -17.01
N GLN A 145 -4.30 2.51 -18.11
CA GLN A 145 -2.87 2.77 -18.12
C GLN A 145 -2.61 4.24 -18.42
N HIS A 146 -1.86 4.87 -17.52
CA HIS A 146 -1.37 6.22 -17.66
C HIS A 146 0.14 6.18 -17.93
N VAL A 147 0.61 7.01 -18.86
CA VAL A 147 2.04 7.21 -19.11
C VAL A 147 2.42 8.59 -18.61
N GLY A 148 3.38 8.62 -17.70
CA GLY A 148 3.82 9.83 -17.01
C GLY A 148 3.98 9.59 -15.51
N PRO A 149 4.75 10.47 -14.84
CA PRO A 149 5.09 10.35 -13.43
C PRO A 149 3.96 10.79 -12.49
N LEU A 150 2.98 11.53 -13.00
CA LEU A 150 1.97 12.23 -12.22
C LEU A 150 0.60 11.87 -12.74
N LEU A 151 -0.19 11.30 -11.85
CA LEU A 151 -1.58 10.98 -12.11
C LEU A 151 -2.45 11.59 -11.01
N ALA A 152 -3.49 12.31 -11.41
CA ALA A 152 -4.55 12.79 -10.53
C ALA A 152 -5.91 12.32 -11.05
N LEU A 153 -6.75 11.84 -10.15
CA LEU A 153 -8.06 11.25 -10.41
C LEU A 153 -9.10 11.87 -9.49
N SER A 154 -10.34 11.92 -9.95
CA SER A 154 -11.49 12.27 -9.13
C SER A 154 -12.65 11.33 -9.46
N PHE A 155 -13.19 10.67 -8.45
CA PHE A 155 -14.34 9.77 -8.55
C PHE A 155 -15.23 9.85 -7.32
#